data_AF-A0AA88XFC1-F1
#
_entry.id   AF-A0AA88XFC1-F1
#
_cell.length_a   1.000
_cell.length_b   1.000
_cell.length_c   1.000
_cell.angle_alpha   90.00
_cell.angle_beta   90.00
_cell.angle_gamma   90.00
#
_symmetry.space_group_name_H-M   'P 1'
#
loop_
_entity.id
_entity.type
_entity.pdbx_description
1 polymer ?
#
loop_
_entity_poly.entity_id
_entity_poly.type
_entity_poly.pdbx_seq_one_letter_code
_entity_poly.pdbx_strand_id
1 'polypeptide(L)'
;MRVLLLLNVLVLSAFAQVPIPKQPLGFTYGNGDASAQIQLEAFMGPLCPDSKECFATLQNVASFYGPSRLRLRYHLFPLPYHRNAFIAAKATRIVDRFTNSNETIDFMGTIYTNIDSFSNDATHGMSEADVIQKLADYGSKMAKVSMKEFVDMMSSDTIEGDTRTEWKYTCSRGFSGTPTFTVNDVLVAADPKWTVSEWRQVLDPLLGITTNSIHRTFVRGECKIGTKRCEYLPGKVECCTKGEGCIPNVGCRC
;
A
#
# COMPACT_ATOMS: atom_id res chain seq x y z
N MET A 1 -34.76 -50.84 17.15
CA MET A 1 -33.29 -50.71 17.20
C MET A 1 -32.93 -49.35 16.62
N ARG A 2 -32.75 -48.32 17.45
CA ARG A 2 -32.42 -46.94 17.02
C ARG A 2 -30.90 -46.80 17.00
N VAL A 3 -30.30 -46.78 15.83
CA VAL A 3 -28.87 -46.49 15.67
C VAL A 3 -28.71 -44.98 15.66
N LEU A 4 -28.22 -44.40 16.77
CA LEU A 4 -27.76 -43.02 16.80
C LEU A 4 -26.41 -42.98 16.05
N LEU A 5 -26.37 -42.36 14.87
CA LEU A 5 -25.12 -41.94 14.24
C LEU A 5 -24.63 -40.69 14.98
N LEU A 6 -23.60 -40.84 15.82
CA LEU A 6 -22.83 -39.71 16.34
C LEU A 6 -21.83 -39.27 15.27
N LEU A 7 -22.15 -38.22 14.51
CA LEU A 7 -21.17 -37.52 13.67
C LEU A 7 -20.18 -36.79 14.59
N ASN A 8 -18.98 -37.35 14.75
CA ASN A 8 -17.84 -36.62 15.31
C ASN A 8 -17.34 -35.62 14.26
N VAL A 9 -17.83 -34.38 14.33
CA VAL A 9 -17.25 -33.28 13.57
C VAL A 9 -15.96 -32.86 14.30
N LEU A 10 -14.84 -33.46 13.89
CA LEU A 10 -13.51 -32.98 14.23
C LEU A 10 -13.31 -31.63 13.53
N VAL A 11 -13.61 -30.54 14.25
CA VAL A 11 -13.22 -29.18 13.85
C VAL A 11 -11.71 -29.08 14.02
N LEU A 12 -10.96 -29.51 13.02
CA LEU A 12 -9.54 -29.19 12.90
C LEU A 12 -9.43 -27.68 12.69
N SER A 13 -9.24 -26.96 13.80
CA SER A 13 -8.94 -25.54 13.79
C SER A 13 -7.53 -25.39 13.23
N ALA A 14 -7.41 -25.27 11.91
CA ALA A 14 -6.16 -24.85 11.29
C ALA A 14 -5.94 -23.39 11.67
N PHE A 15 -5.10 -23.14 12.67
CA PHE A 15 -4.63 -21.80 12.98
C PHE A 15 -3.77 -21.30 11.82
N ALA A 16 -4.40 -20.66 10.84
CA ALA A 16 -3.72 -20.01 9.71
C ALA A 16 -3.11 -18.67 10.16
N GLN A 17 -2.20 -18.73 11.13
CA GLN A 17 -1.46 -17.56 11.61
C GLN A 17 -0.60 -17.00 10.46
N VAL A 18 -0.69 -15.69 10.23
CA VAL A 18 0.26 -15.00 9.34
C VAL A 18 1.66 -15.14 9.95
N PRO A 19 2.68 -15.57 9.19
CA PRO A 19 4.04 -15.68 9.71
C PRO A 19 4.47 -14.38 10.37
N ILE A 20 5.05 -14.47 11.57
CA ILE A 20 5.52 -13.30 12.30
C ILE A 20 6.88 -12.90 11.71
N PRO A 21 7.00 -11.72 11.07
CA PRO A 21 8.24 -11.27 10.49
C PRO A 21 9.23 -10.86 11.59
N LYS A 22 10.54 -10.93 11.31
CA LYS A 22 11.59 -10.55 12.27
C LYS A 22 11.63 -9.05 12.58
N GLN A 23 11.03 -8.24 11.71
CA GLN A 23 10.94 -6.79 11.80
C GLN A 23 9.64 -6.31 11.13
N PRO A 24 9.16 -5.09 11.42
CA PRO A 24 8.01 -4.54 10.73
C PRO A 24 8.17 -4.62 9.21
N LEU A 25 7.13 -5.09 8.51
CA LEU A 25 7.12 -5.29 7.04
C LEU A 25 7.07 -3.99 6.25
N GLY A 26 7.44 -4.01 4.97
CA GLY A 26 7.41 -2.84 4.09
C GLY A 26 8.70 -2.00 4.09
N PHE A 27 8.90 -1.26 3.01
CA PHE A 27 10.13 -0.51 2.70
C PHE A 27 10.00 0.95 3.14
N THR A 28 10.95 1.45 3.92
CA THR A 28 10.91 2.83 4.43
C THR A 28 11.57 3.80 3.45
N TYR A 29 10.84 4.84 3.04
CA TYR A 29 11.38 5.89 2.18
C TYR A 29 12.14 6.95 3.00
N GLY A 30 13.23 7.47 2.45
CA GLY A 30 13.91 8.68 2.91
C GLY A 30 14.48 8.60 4.33
N ASN A 31 14.80 7.40 4.83
CA ASN A 31 15.23 7.16 6.21
C ASN A 31 14.25 7.70 7.27
N GLY A 32 12.93 7.64 6.99
CA GLY A 32 11.91 8.04 7.96
C GLY A 32 12.07 7.34 9.32
N ASP A 33 12.01 8.11 10.40
CA ASP A 33 12.26 7.65 11.76
C ASP A 33 11.12 6.78 12.27
N ALA A 34 11.45 5.67 12.95
CA ALA A 34 10.45 4.83 13.60
C ALA A 34 9.67 5.58 14.70
N SER A 35 10.24 6.66 15.24
CA SER A 35 9.62 7.54 16.24
C SER A 35 8.85 8.73 15.64
N ALA A 36 8.82 8.87 14.31
CA ALA A 36 8.06 9.94 13.65
C ALA A 36 6.58 9.94 14.08
N GLN A 37 6.04 11.11 14.39
CA GLN A 37 4.66 11.25 14.88
C GLN A 37 3.61 10.73 13.86
N ILE A 38 3.92 10.82 12.57
CA ILE A 38 3.10 10.29 11.49
C ILE A 38 3.76 9.05 10.89
N GLN A 39 3.05 7.93 10.97
CA GLN A 39 3.34 6.70 10.24
C GLN A 39 2.37 6.63 9.05
N LEU A 40 2.86 6.95 7.85
CA LEU A 40 2.10 6.84 6.61
C LEU A 40 2.45 5.52 5.92
N GLU A 41 1.52 4.57 5.91
CA GLU A 41 1.69 3.31 5.19
C GLU A 41 0.89 3.33 3.89
N ALA A 42 1.52 2.88 2.81
CA ALA A 42 0.91 2.75 1.50
C ALA A 42 1.04 1.30 1.01
N PHE A 43 -0.11 0.65 0.81
CA PHE A 43 -0.23 -0.72 0.33
C PHE A 43 -0.41 -0.69 -1.19
N MET A 44 0.66 -1.04 -1.89
CA MET A 44 0.86 -0.73 -3.30
C MET A 44 0.86 -1.99 -4.16
N GLY A 45 0.16 -1.94 -5.28
CA GLY A 45 0.18 -3.00 -6.28
C GLY A 45 1.40 -2.80 -7.18
N PRO A 46 2.34 -3.75 -7.29
CA PRO A 46 3.56 -3.59 -8.10
C PRO A 46 3.29 -3.24 -9.57
N LEU A 47 2.14 -3.68 -10.09
CA LEU A 47 1.69 -3.46 -11.47
C LEU A 47 0.31 -2.76 -11.52
N CYS A 48 -0.06 -2.04 -10.47
CA CYS A 48 -1.31 -1.29 -10.41
C CYS A 48 -1.09 0.15 -10.94
N PRO A 49 -1.82 0.60 -11.98
CA PRO A 49 -1.71 1.96 -12.49
C PRO A 49 -2.02 3.05 -11.46
N ASP A 50 -3.03 2.84 -10.59
CA ASP A 50 -3.35 3.80 -9.53
C ASP A 50 -2.25 3.85 -8.45
N SER A 51 -1.54 2.74 -8.21
CA SER A 51 -0.37 2.74 -7.33
C SER A 51 0.80 3.52 -7.96
N LYS A 52 0.97 3.42 -9.28
CA LYS A 52 1.91 4.28 -10.03
C LYS A 52 1.53 5.76 -9.91
N GLU A 53 0.26 6.11 -10.01
CA GLU A 53 -0.24 7.49 -9.98
C GLU A 53 0.15 8.22 -8.69
N CYS A 54 0.01 7.59 -7.53
CA CYS A 54 0.29 8.24 -6.25
C CYS A 54 1.76 8.14 -5.80
N PHE A 55 2.57 7.28 -6.42
CA PHE A 55 3.91 6.91 -5.93
C PHE A 55 4.83 8.11 -5.72
N ALA A 56 5.00 8.96 -6.74
CA ALA A 56 5.85 10.15 -6.63
C ALA A 56 5.29 11.18 -5.65
N THR A 57 3.96 11.34 -5.59
CA THR A 57 3.33 12.30 -4.68
C THR A 57 3.54 11.92 -3.22
N LEU A 58 3.45 10.63 -2.87
CA LEU A 58 3.75 10.16 -1.51
C LEU A 58 5.20 10.44 -1.11
N GLN A 59 6.16 10.24 -2.01
CA GLN A 59 7.55 10.60 -1.75
C GLN A 59 7.72 12.10 -1.52
N ASN A 60 7.03 12.94 -2.31
CA ASN A 60 7.01 14.40 -2.11
C ASN A 60 6.38 14.80 -0.77
N VAL A 61 5.34 14.09 -0.31
CA VAL A 61 4.75 14.27 1.02
C VAL A 61 5.77 13.95 2.10
N ALA A 62 6.43 12.78 2.03
CA ALA A 62 7.44 12.40 3.01
C ALA A 62 8.62 13.39 3.06
N SER A 63 9.12 13.81 1.89
CA SER A 63 10.18 14.81 1.77
C SER A 63 9.79 16.17 2.34
N PHE A 64 8.54 16.60 2.14
CA PHE A 64 8.03 17.87 2.68
C PHE A 64 8.06 17.90 4.22
N TYR A 65 7.64 16.81 4.87
CA TYR A 65 7.60 16.75 6.33
C TYR A 65 8.97 16.47 6.95
N GLY A 66 9.81 15.70 6.26
CA GLY A 66 11.11 15.26 6.75
C GLY A 66 11.02 14.05 7.67
N PRO A 67 12.13 13.31 7.83
CA PRO A 67 12.14 11.97 8.41
C PRO A 67 11.76 11.91 9.89
N SER A 68 11.91 13.00 10.64
CA SER A 68 11.56 13.07 12.07
C SER A 68 10.06 13.29 12.32
N ARG A 69 9.30 13.75 11.32
CA ARG A 69 7.86 14.04 11.46
C ARG A 69 6.98 13.03 10.76
N LEU A 70 7.42 12.51 9.61
CA LEU A 70 6.67 11.53 8.84
C LEU A 70 7.56 10.41 8.34
N ARG A 71 7.17 9.18 8.64
CA ARG A 71 7.76 7.96 8.07
C ARG A 71 6.80 7.34 7.06
N LEU A 72 7.23 7.31 5.80
CA LEU A 72 6.50 6.66 4.72
C LEU A 72 7.00 5.23 4.54
N ARG A 73 6.07 4.27 4.53
CA ARG A 73 6.37 2.86 4.24
C ARG A 73 5.54 2.33 3.10
N TYR A 74 6.20 1.64 2.18
CA TYR A 74 5.56 0.95 1.07
C TYR A 74 5.45 -0.55 1.35
N HIS A 75 4.24 -1.08 1.29
CA HIS A 75 3.95 -2.51 1.36
C HIS A 75 3.57 -3.01 -0.02
N LEU A 76 4.08 -4.18 -0.42
CA LEU A 76 3.71 -4.77 -1.70
C LEU A 76 2.46 -5.63 -1.54
N PHE A 77 1.43 -5.29 -2.30
CA PHE A 77 0.18 -6.05 -2.35
C PHE A 77 -0.15 -6.46 -3.79
N PRO A 78 0.48 -7.52 -4.31
CA PRO A 78 0.19 -8.01 -5.66
C PRO A 78 -1.23 -8.53 -5.77
N LEU A 79 -2.02 -7.90 -6.64
CA LEU A 79 -3.41 -8.26 -6.91
C LEU A 79 -3.50 -9.37 -7.97
N PRO A 80 -4.42 -10.33 -7.82
CA PRO A 80 -4.45 -11.54 -8.65
C PRO A 80 -4.83 -11.30 -10.11
N TYR A 81 -5.49 -10.18 -10.42
CA TYR A 81 -5.88 -9.80 -11.79
C TYR A 81 -4.80 -9.04 -12.55
N HIS A 82 -3.69 -8.69 -11.92
CA HIS A 82 -2.46 -8.29 -12.59
C HIS A 82 -1.54 -9.50 -12.65
N ARG A 83 -1.56 -10.25 -13.76
CA ARG A 83 -0.98 -11.60 -13.90
C ARG A 83 0.45 -11.70 -13.36
N ASN A 84 1.26 -10.67 -13.62
CA ASN A 84 2.68 -10.66 -13.26
C ASN A 84 2.99 -9.96 -11.93
N ALA A 85 1.98 -9.54 -11.16
CA ALA A 85 2.22 -8.70 -9.98
C ALA A 85 2.97 -9.44 -8.87
N PHE A 86 2.69 -10.72 -8.66
CA PHE A 86 3.40 -11.51 -7.64
C PHE A 86 4.87 -11.74 -8.04
N ILE A 87 5.15 -11.96 -9.33
CA ILE A 87 6.51 -12.06 -9.88
C ILE A 87 7.25 -10.73 -9.69
N ALA A 88 6.61 -9.60 -9.99
CA ALA A 88 7.17 -8.27 -9.75
C ALA A 88 7.44 -8.01 -8.25
N ALA A 89 6.55 -8.47 -7.35
CA ALA A 89 6.78 -8.37 -5.91
C ALA A 89 7.98 -9.20 -5.43
N LYS A 90 8.16 -10.42 -5.97
CA LYS A 90 9.36 -11.25 -5.72
C LYS A 90 10.62 -10.58 -6.25
N ALA A 91 10.58 -10.02 -7.45
CA ALA A 91 11.68 -9.25 -8.02
C ALA A 91 12.11 -8.08 -7.11
N THR A 92 11.15 -7.34 -6.56
CA THR A 92 11.45 -6.26 -5.59
C THR A 92 12.08 -6.81 -4.31
N ARG A 93 11.60 -7.95 -3.79
CA ARG A 93 12.21 -8.61 -2.62
C ARG A 93 13.63 -9.07 -2.90
N ILE A 94 13.91 -9.55 -4.10
CA ILE A 94 15.27 -9.94 -4.50
C ILE A 94 16.18 -8.71 -4.47
N VAL A 95 15.77 -7.61 -5.10
CA VAL A 95 16.54 -6.34 -5.07
C VAL A 95 16.82 -5.88 -3.63
N ASP A 96 15.83 -5.96 -2.74
CA ASP A 96 15.97 -5.59 -1.32
C ASP A 96 17.04 -6.39 -0.58
N ARG A 97 17.36 -7.63 -1.01
CA ARG A 97 18.46 -8.42 -0.40
C ARG A 97 19.85 -7.84 -0.66
N PHE A 98 20.01 -7.01 -1.69
CA PHE A 98 21.29 -6.48 -2.14
C PHE A 98 21.39 -4.96 -2.06
N THR A 99 20.35 -4.30 -1.55
CA THR A 99 20.21 -2.85 -1.56
C THR A 99 19.67 -2.35 -0.23
N ASN A 100 19.58 -1.03 -0.08
CA ASN A 100 18.83 -0.42 1.01
C ASN A 100 17.38 -0.12 0.60
N SER A 101 16.55 0.30 1.56
CA SER A 101 15.13 0.56 1.28
C SER A 101 14.89 1.65 0.22
N ASN A 102 15.73 2.68 0.10
CA ASN A 102 15.55 3.70 -0.94
C ASN A 102 15.83 3.13 -2.33
N GLU A 103 16.94 2.41 -2.49
CA GLU A 103 17.29 1.74 -3.75
C GLU A 103 16.23 0.69 -4.16
N THR A 104 15.65 0.00 -3.18
CA THR A 104 14.50 -0.91 -3.41
C THR A 104 13.27 -0.17 -3.91
N ILE A 105 12.97 0.99 -3.31
CA ILE A 105 11.87 1.86 -3.74
C ILE A 105 12.16 2.44 -5.13
N ASP A 106 13.41 2.77 -5.46
CA ASP A 106 13.80 3.19 -6.81
C ASP A 106 13.51 2.08 -7.83
N PHE A 107 13.78 0.81 -7.48
CA PHE A 107 13.42 -0.32 -8.33
C PHE A 107 11.89 -0.47 -8.51
N MET A 108 11.08 -0.22 -7.48
CA MET A 108 9.63 -0.10 -7.64
C MET A 108 9.26 1.01 -8.64
N GLY A 109 9.93 2.16 -8.57
CA GLY A 109 9.80 3.26 -9.54
C GLY A 109 10.17 2.85 -10.96
N THR A 110 11.21 2.04 -11.14
CA THR A 110 11.59 1.46 -12.45
C THR A 110 10.49 0.55 -13.00
N ILE A 111 9.90 -0.30 -12.16
CA ILE A 111 8.73 -1.13 -12.56
C ILE A 111 7.58 -0.21 -13.00
N TYR A 112 7.24 0.82 -12.22
CA TYR A 112 6.16 1.75 -12.58
C TYR A 112 6.43 2.53 -13.87
N THR A 113 7.67 2.93 -14.11
CA THR A 113 8.08 3.58 -15.36
C THR A 113 7.83 2.66 -16.57
N ASN A 114 8.00 1.35 -16.40
CA ASN A 114 7.85 0.35 -17.45
C ASN A 114 6.57 -0.50 -17.32
N ILE A 115 5.58 -0.06 -16.53
CA ILE A 115 4.41 -0.86 -16.11
C ILE A 115 3.65 -1.47 -17.29
N ASP A 116 3.52 -0.72 -18.39
CA ASP A 116 2.75 -1.15 -19.57
C ASP A 116 3.35 -2.39 -20.23
N SER A 117 4.69 -2.53 -20.16
CA SER A 117 5.42 -3.68 -20.69
C SER A 117 5.21 -4.98 -19.90
N PHE A 118 4.63 -4.87 -18.70
CA PHE A 118 4.29 -5.97 -17.79
C PHE A 118 2.78 -6.19 -17.67
N SER A 119 1.97 -5.41 -18.39
CA SER A 119 0.52 -5.55 -18.42
C SER A 119 0.08 -6.93 -18.93
N ASN A 120 -1.16 -7.31 -18.63
CA ASN A 120 -1.71 -8.59 -19.08
C ASN A 120 -1.69 -8.69 -20.62
N ASP A 121 -2.02 -7.60 -21.32
CA ASP A 121 -2.04 -7.55 -22.79
C ASP A 121 -0.63 -7.65 -23.36
N ALA A 122 0.31 -6.85 -22.85
CA ALA A 122 1.69 -6.85 -23.34
C ALA A 122 2.42 -8.19 -23.12
N THR A 123 2.00 -8.94 -22.10
CA THR A 123 2.60 -10.22 -21.72
C THR A 123 1.74 -11.42 -22.05
N HIS A 124 0.65 -11.25 -22.79
CA HIS A 124 -0.32 -12.32 -23.07
C HIS A 124 0.35 -13.58 -23.66
N GLY A 125 1.24 -13.38 -24.64
CA GLY A 125 2.01 -14.45 -25.29
C GLY A 125 3.38 -14.76 -24.66
N MET A 126 3.73 -14.12 -23.55
CA MET A 126 5.02 -14.34 -22.89
C MET A 126 4.93 -15.50 -21.89
N SER A 127 6.04 -16.24 -21.77
CA SER A 127 6.21 -17.17 -20.67
C SER A 127 6.55 -16.42 -19.38
N GLU A 128 6.38 -17.09 -18.23
CA GLU A 128 6.86 -16.56 -16.95
C GLU A 128 8.37 -16.28 -16.97
N ALA A 129 9.15 -17.16 -17.61
CA ALA A 129 10.60 -16.99 -17.75
C ALA A 129 10.96 -15.70 -18.51
N ASP A 130 10.22 -15.34 -19.56
CA ASP A 130 10.44 -14.09 -20.30
C ASP A 130 10.18 -12.85 -19.42
N VAL A 131 9.13 -12.90 -18.60
CA VAL A 131 8.80 -11.81 -17.66
C VAL A 131 9.87 -11.70 -16.58
N ILE A 132 10.31 -12.84 -16.02
CA ILE A 132 11.42 -12.91 -15.06
C ILE A 132 12.68 -12.31 -15.67
N GLN A 133 13.01 -12.66 -16.91
CA GLN A 133 14.22 -12.18 -17.58
C GLN A 133 14.20 -10.65 -17.76
N LYS A 134 13.05 -10.06 -18.06
CA LYS A 134 12.87 -8.59 -18.13
C LYS A 134 13.05 -7.93 -16.76
N LEU A 135 12.45 -8.49 -15.71
CA LEU A 135 12.62 -7.98 -14.34
C LEU A 135 14.09 -8.10 -13.88
N ALA A 136 14.75 -9.21 -14.20
CA ALA A 136 16.15 -9.44 -13.89
C ALA A 136 17.07 -8.45 -14.62
N ASP A 137 16.77 -8.06 -15.86
CA ASP A 137 17.54 -7.06 -16.62
C ASP A 137 17.52 -5.70 -15.92
N TYR A 138 16.36 -5.25 -15.43
CA TYR A 138 16.28 -4.05 -14.61
C TYR A 138 16.96 -4.23 -13.24
N GLY A 139 16.66 -5.33 -12.54
CA GLY A 139 17.14 -5.58 -11.18
C GLY A 139 18.67 -5.69 -11.09
N SER A 140 19.30 -6.42 -12.01
CA SER A 140 20.75 -6.61 -12.04
C SER A 140 21.55 -5.35 -12.40
N LYS A 141 20.91 -4.34 -13.03
CA LYS A 141 21.53 -3.04 -13.29
C LYS A 141 21.44 -2.10 -12.08
N MET A 142 20.43 -2.29 -11.23
CA MET A 142 20.16 -1.42 -10.07
C MET A 142 20.73 -1.97 -8.77
N ALA A 143 20.81 -3.29 -8.64
CA ALA A 143 21.29 -3.97 -7.44
C ALA A 143 22.60 -4.71 -7.72
N LYS A 144 23.36 -4.97 -6.66
CA LYS A 144 24.62 -5.75 -6.72
C LYS A 144 24.36 -7.25 -6.83
N VAL A 145 23.54 -7.64 -7.80
CA VAL A 145 23.10 -9.02 -8.07
C VAL A 145 23.32 -9.33 -9.54
N SER A 146 23.92 -10.48 -9.85
CA SER A 146 24.08 -10.88 -11.25
C SER A 146 22.73 -11.31 -11.85
N MET A 147 22.58 -11.18 -13.17
CA MET A 147 21.37 -11.66 -13.87
C MET A 147 21.04 -13.12 -13.54
N LYS A 148 22.06 -13.99 -13.55
CA LYS A 148 21.89 -15.42 -13.25
C LYS A 148 21.41 -15.62 -11.81
N GLU A 149 22.07 -14.99 -10.84
CA GLU A 149 21.71 -15.11 -9.43
C GLU A 149 20.29 -14.58 -9.16
N PHE A 150 19.91 -13.47 -9.80
CA PHE A 150 18.56 -12.92 -9.73
C PHE A 150 17.51 -13.95 -10.19
N VAL A 151 17.72 -14.55 -11.37
CA VAL A 151 16.81 -15.56 -11.92
C VAL A 151 16.76 -16.80 -11.02
N ASP A 152 17.91 -17.28 -10.52
CA ASP A 152 17.98 -18.40 -9.59
C ASP A 152 17.18 -18.11 -8.30
N MET A 153 17.28 -16.89 -7.76
CA MET A 153 16.54 -16.47 -6.56
C MET A 153 15.03 -16.35 -6.76
N MET A 154 14.52 -16.25 -7.98
CA MET A 154 13.06 -16.31 -8.22
C MET A 154 12.46 -17.65 -7.78
N SER A 155 13.26 -18.71 -7.66
CA SER A 155 12.83 -20.01 -7.13
C SER A 155 13.11 -20.18 -5.62
N SER A 156 13.55 -19.14 -4.91
CA SER A 156 13.87 -19.21 -3.48
C SER A 156 12.61 -19.29 -2.61
N ASP A 157 12.55 -20.30 -1.74
CA ASP A 157 11.51 -20.42 -0.70
C ASP A 157 11.51 -19.24 0.28
N THR A 158 12.66 -18.60 0.49
CA THR A 158 12.74 -17.42 1.37
C THR A 158 12.08 -16.22 0.72
N ILE A 159 12.39 -15.94 -0.56
CA ILE A 159 11.76 -14.85 -1.31
C ILE A 159 10.24 -15.11 -1.43
N GLU A 160 9.86 -16.34 -1.77
CA GLU A 160 8.46 -16.76 -1.81
C GLU A 160 7.76 -16.53 -0.46
N GLY A 161 8.37 -16.98 0.64
CA GLY A 161 7.84 -16.83 1.99
C GLY A 161 7.70 -15.37 2.43
N ASP A 162 8.71 -14.54 2.18
CA ASP A 162 8.71 -13.12 2.52
C ASP A 162 7.64 -12.36 1.70
N THR A 163 7.53 -12.62 0.39
CA THR A 163 6.48 -12.02 -0.46
C THR A 163 5.09 -12.43 0.00
N ARG A 164 4.87 -13.70 0.33
CA ARG A 164 3.57 -14.18 0.85
C ARG A 164 3.25 -13.60 2.22
N THR A 165 4.25 -13.39 3.06
CA THR A 165 4.06 -12.80 4.39
C THR A 165 3.59 -11.35 4.28
N GLU A 166 4.19 -10.55 3.40
CA GLU A 166 3.73 -9.18 3.09
C GLU A 166 2.28 -9.15 2.56
N TRP A 167 1.96 -10.04 1.62
CA TRP A 167 0.62 -10.16 1.06
C TRP A 167 -0.41 -10.55 2.13
N LYS A 168 -0.10 -11.53 2.97
CA LYS A 168 -0.96 -11.98 4.08
C LYS A 168 -1.13 -10.90 5.15
N TYR A 169 -0.07 -10.16 5.47
CA TYR A 169 -0.13 -9.01 6.36
C TYR A 169 -1.15 -7.99 5.86
N THR A 170 -1.08 -7.65 4.56
CA THR A 170 -2.05 -6.75 3.91
C THR A 170 -3.49 -7.29 4.01
N CYS A 171 -3.70 -8.57 3.72
CA CYS A 171 -5.02 -9.19 3.85
C CYS A 171 -5.55 -9.19 5.29
N SER A 172 -4.69 -9.40 6.29
CA SER A 172 -5.07 -9.40 7.71
C SER A 172 -5.58 -8.05 8.20
N ARG A 173 -5.25 -6.96 7.48
CA ARG A 173 -5.74 -5.60 7.72
C ARG A 173 -7.12 -5.34 7.09
N GLY A 174 -7.68 -6.33 6.39
CA GLY A 174 -8.96 -6.22 5.69
C GLY A 174 -8.88 -5.53 4.33
N PHE A 175 -7.66 -5.31 3.80
CA PHE A 175 -7.48 -4.63 2.52
C PHE A 175 -7.64 -5.61 1.35
N SER A 176 -8.31 -5.13 0.30
CA SER A 176 -8.66 -5.93 -0.88
C SER A 176 -8.30 -5.24 -2.21
N GLY A 177 -7.69 -4.05 -2.16
CA GLY A 177 -7.32 -3.27 -3.33
C GLY A 177 -6.09 -2.40 -3.09
N THR A 178 -5.57 -1.83 -4.18
CA THR A 178 -4.42 -0.93 -4.18
C THR A 178 -4.70 0.30 -5.05
N PRO A 179 -4.12 1.47 -4.72
CA PRO A 179 -3.40 1.72 -3.47
C PRO A 179 -4.39 1.82 -2.30
N THR A 180 -3.95 1.38 -1.12
CA THR A 180 -4.66 1.62 0.15
C THR A 180 -3.71 2.34 1.09
N PHE A 181 -4.20 3.32 1.86
CA PHE A 181 -3.34 4.15 2.71
C PHE A 181 -3.82 4.14 4.15
N THR A 182 -2.87 4.14 5.08
CA THR A 182 -3.17 4.39 6.49
C THR A 182 -2.27 5.47 7.08
N VAL A 183 -2.82 6.28 7.98
CA VAL A 183 -2.09 7.23 8.82
C VAL A 183 -2.26 6.77 10.26
N ASN A 184 -1.15 6.47 10.93
CA ASN A 184 -1.14 5.95 12.31
C ASN A 184 -2.11 4.76 12.48
N ASP A 185 -1.97 3.77 11.59
CA ASP A 185 -2.79 2.55 11.48
C ASP A 185 -4.27 2.75 11.05
N VAL A 186 -4.75 3.98 10.97
CA VAL A 186 -6.12 4.31 10.55
C VAL A 186 -6.21 4.45 9.03
N LEU A 187 -7.16 3.72 8.43
CA LEU A 187 -7.46 3.80 7.00
C LEU A 187 -7.84 5.23 6.60
N VAL A 188 -7.19 5.75 5.55
CA VAL A 188 -7.52 7.05 4.94
C VAL A 188 -8.17 6.79 3.59
N ALA A 189 -9.37 7.33 3.38
CA ALA A 189 -10.09 7.28 2.10
C ALA A 189 -9.52 8.29 1.09
N ALA A 190 -8.20 8.23 0.86
CA ALA A 190 -7.50 9.09 -0.08
C ALA A 190 -7.73 8.64 -1.53
N ASP A 191 -7.74 9.60 -2.45
CA ASP A 191 -7.72 9.33 -3.88
C ASP A 191 -6.26 9.18 -4.36
N PRO A 192 -5.93 8.24 -5.25
CA PRO A 192 -4.58 8.13 -5.82
C PRO A 192 -4.03 9.43 -6.42
N LYS A 193 -4.92 10.34 -6.87
CA LYS A 193 -4.54 11.63 -7.47
C LYS A 193 -4.35 12.75 -6.46
N TRP A 194 -4.51 12.48 -5.17
CA TRP A 194 -4.30 13.48 -4.14
C TRP A 194 -2.91 14.09 -4.24
N THR A 195 -2.90 15.41 -4.35
CA THR A 195 -1.72 16.26 -4.32
C THR A 195 -1.11 16.32 -2.92
N VAL A 196 0.14 16.80 -2.83
CA VAL A 196 0.76 17.11 -1.53
C VAL A 196 -0.14 18.05 -0.70
N SER A 197 -0.81 19.01 -1.33
CA SER A 197 -1.71 19.94 -0.62
C SER A 197 -2.95 19.26 -0.04
N GLU A 198 -3.44 18.18 -0.63
CA GLU A 198 -4.59 17.42 -0.11
C GLU A 198 -4.14 16.52 1.03
N TRP A 199 -2.99 15.86 0.92
CA TRP A 199 -2.37 15.15 2.03
C TRP A 199 -2.13 16.06 3.24
N ARG A 200 -1.66 17.29 3.00
CA ARG A 200 -1.44 18.26 4.07
C ARG A 200 -2.70 18.63 4.85
N GLN A 201 -3.89 18.61 4.23
CA GLN A 201 -5.14 18.86 4.95
C GLN A 201 -5.44 17.79 6.01
N VAL A 202 -4.95 16.56 5.81
CA VAL A 202 -5.06 15.46 6.77
C VAL A 202 -3.96 15.52 7.82
N LEU A 203 -2.73 15.80 7.38
CA LEU A 203 -1.52 15.61 8.17
C LEU A 203 -1.11 16.84 8.99
N ASP A 204 -1.30 18.07 8.49
CA ASP A 204 -0.92 19.30 9.20
C ASP A 204 -1.59 19.40 10.59
N PRO A 205 -2.91 19.13 10.75
CA PRO A 205 -3.56 19.18 12.06
C PRO A 205 -3.00 18.18 13.08
N LEU A 206 -2.56 16.99 12.63
CA LEU A 206 -1.98 15.97 13.51
C LEU A 206 -0.62 16.38 14.07
N LEU A 207 0.07 17.28 13.37
CA LEU A 207 1.36 17.86 13.77
C LEU A 207 1.20 19.20 14.50
N GLY A 208 -0.04 19.64 14.79
CA GLY A 208 -0.30 20.96 15.38
C GLY A 208 0.02 22.14 14.45
N ILE A 209 0.18 21.88 13.15
CA ILE A 209 0.42 22.92 12.14
C ILE A 209 -0.93 23.55 11.79
N THR A 210 -1.16 24.76 12.27
CA THR A 210 -2.35 25.54 11.91
C THR A 210 -2.14 26.18 10.54
N THR A 211 -2.75 25.60 9.50
CA THR A 211 -2.98 26.34 8.26
C THR A 211 -4.08 27.35 8.54
N ASN A 212 -3.79 28.65 8.49
CA ASN A 212 -4.83 29.67 8.38
C ASN A 212 -5.72 29.27 7.20
N SER A 213 -6.91 28.77 7.50
CA SER A 213 -7.77 28.13 6.50
C SER A 213 -8.13 29.16 5.43
N ILE A 214 -7.56 29.01 4.25
CA ILE A 214 -8.13 29.63 3.05
C ILE A 214 -9.52 29.01 2.93
N HIS A 215 -10.54 29.78 3.24
CA HIS A 215 -11.94 29.47 2.91
C HIS A 215 -12.01 29.18 1.40
N ARG A 216 -11.89 27.91 1.02
CA ARG A 216 -12.26 27.48 -0.34
C ARG A 216 -13.77 27.37 -0.39
N THR A 217 -14.39 28.43 -0.85
CA THR A 217 -15.77 28.42 -1.33
C THR A 217 -15.79 27.64 -2.64
N PHE A 218 -16.33 26.41 -2.71
CA PHE A 218 -16.91 25.89 -3.96
C PHE A 218 -17.87 24.67 -3.82
N VAL A 219 -19.12 24.94 -4.22
CA VAL A 219 -20.22 24.15 -4.85
C VAL A 219 -20.76 22.83 -4.26
N ARG A 220 -21.95 23.00 -3.65
CA ARG A 220 -23.23 22.22 -3.61
C ARG A 220 -23.28 20.76 -4.08
N GLY A 221 -23.29 19.86 -3.10
CA GLY A 221 -24.30 18.80 -2.99
C GLY A 221 -25.02 18.99 -1.64
N GLU A 222 -26.34 19.17 -1.63
CA GLU A 222 -27.08 19.46 -0.41
C GLU A 222 -27.39 18.17 0.37
N CYS A 223 -26.88 18.11 1.59
CA CYS A 223 -27.29 17.09 2.56
C CYS A 223 -28.79 17.20 2.84
N LYS A 224 -29.46 16.06 3.05
CA LYS A 224 -30.91 16.02 3.31
C LYS A 224 -31.27 16.90 4.52
N ILE A 225 -32.46 17.49 4.50
CA ILE A 225 -32.99 18.29 5.61
C ILE A 225 -32.86 17.50 6.93
N GLY A 226 -32.27 18.12 7.94
CA GLY A 226 -32.02 17.49 9.25
C GLY A 226 -30.65 16.82 9.41
N THR A 227 -29.80 16.85 8.38
CA THR A 227 -28.41 16.39 8.45
C THR A 227 -27.41 17.54 8.30
N LYS A 228 -26.25 17.43 8.94
CA LYS A 228 -25.15 18.39 8.86
C LYS A 228 -24.10 17.89 7.86
N ARG A 229 -23.71 18.72 6.91
CA ARG A 229 -22.61 18.39 6.00
C ARG A 229 -21.30 18.28 6.76
N CYS A 230 -20.58 17.18 6.57
CA CYS A 230 -19.25 16.93 7.09
C CYS A 230 -18.29 16.68 5.93
N GLU A 231 -17.44 17.65 5.65
CA GLU A 231 -16.33 17.46 4.73
C GLU A 231 -15.13 16.99 5.55
N TYR A 232 -14.97 15.67 5.64
CA TYR A 232 -13.98 15.07 6.53
C TYR A 232 -12.63 14.83 5.86
N LEU A 233 -12.58 14.85 4.52
CA LEU A 233 -11.37 14.81 3.70
C LEU A 233 -11.59 15.65 2.43
N PRO A 234 -10.52 16.10 1.73
CA PRO A 234 -10.65 16.88 0.49
C PRO A 234 -11.53 16.17 -0.54
N GLY A 235 -12.65 16.81 -0.91
CA GLY A 235 -13.62 16.25 -1.87
C GLY A 235 -14.45 15.07 -1.36
N LYS A 236 -14.32 14.67 -0.08
CA LYS A 236 -15.15 13.63 0.56
C LYS A 236 -16.11 14.27 1.54
N VAL A 237 -17.40 14.08 1.28
CA VAL A 237 -18.48 14.68 2.06
C VAL A 237 -19.42 13.58 2.57
N GLU A 238 -19.77 13.67 3.84
CA GLU A 238 -20.79 12.86 4.50
C GLU A 238 -21.88 13.77 5.08
N CYS A 239 -23.09 13.26 5.29
CA CYS A 239 -24.20 14.01 5.87
C CYS A 239 -24.54 13.44 7.25
N CYS A 240 -24.05 14.10 8.30
CA CYS A 240 -24.20 13.66 9.69
C CYS A 240 -25.64 13.81 10.16
N THR A 241 -26.18 12.73 10.71
CA THR A 241 -27.49 12.68 11.34
C THR A 241 -27.48 13.30 12.74
N LYS A 242 -28.66 13.41 13.35
CA LYS A 242 -28.81 14.01 14.67
C LYS A 242 -28.13 13.12 15.72
N GLY A 243 -27.11 13.66 16.39
CA GLY A 243 -26.30 12.95 17.38
C GLY A 243 -24.86 12.74 16.93
N GLU A 244 -24.58 12.88 15.64
CA GLU A 244 -23.23 12.72 15.10
C GLU A 244 -22.47 14.06 15.05
N GLY A 245 -21.20 14.03 15.46
CA GLY A 245 -20.21 15.06 15.23
C GLY A 245 -19.44 14.81 13.94
N CYS A 246 -19.05 15.90 13.25
CA CYS A 246 -18.11 15.81 12.14
C CYS A 246 -16.69 15.75 12.69
N ILE A 247 -16.05 14.58 12.60
CA ILE A 247 -14.70 14.36 13.08
C ILE A 247 -13.73 14.48 11.88
N PRO A 248 -12.76 15.41 11.92
CA PRO A 248 -11.76 15.55 10.86
C PRO A 248 -11.08 14.21 10.54
N ASN A 249 -10.88 13.91 9.26
CA ASN A 249 -10.29 12.68 8.74
C ASN A 249 -11.09 11.38 8.98
N VAL A 250 -12.27 11.45 9.59
CA VAL A 250 -13.06 10.27 10.00
C VAL A 250 -14.47 10.28 9.40
N GLY A 251 -15.14 11.43 9.37
CA GLY A 251 -16.54 11.53 8.98
C GLY A 251 -17.48 11.73 10.17
N CYS A 252 -18.75 11.40 9.98
CA CYS A 252 -19.81 11.54 10.98
C CYS A 252 -19.74 10.42 12.02
N ARG A 253 -19.64 10.77 13.32
CA ARG A 253 -19.59 9.78 14.42
C ARG A 253 -20.42 10.24 15.61
N CYS A 254 -21.13 9.32 16.24
CA CYS A 254 -21.92 9.56 17.47
C CYS A 254 -21.05 9.90 18.68
#